data_AF-A0A7S2QSR6-F1
#
_entry.id   AF-A0A7S2QSR6-F1
#
_cell.length_a   1.000
_cell.length_b   1.000
_cell.length_c   1.000
_cell.angle_alpha   90.00
_cell.angle_beta   90.00
_cell.angle_gamma   90.00
#
_symmetry.space_group_name_H-M   'P 1'
#
loop_
_entity.id
_entity.type
_entity.pdbx_description
1 polymer ?
#
loop_
_entity_poly.entity_id
_entity_poly.type
_entity_poly.pdbx_seq_one_letter_code
_entity_poly.pdbx_strand_id
1 'polypeptide(L)'
;QQLRRQGITALLTMEEVVAAHIAPRLGWKDERDKGFSLAGLSVAGATHLQLTSARAERRVCHQAFVAQALGMMHGSQPSEEDMQHLYSQLLFCWRLRWENQHKEVLWRMAVNGSEGFRAYEHAMSYCACMAGVPLPDMREHIFWECSIARKVLEVVQANLPQHGHLVLSRAHVWLMRPPCKGVYAGVWRVVCLAALNAMWHAHQWKAATYRAQVHQHEVHDVKQRTLYDVWSIDVDDQCDTVTNVQLLKNAETRAVARFWSEMQDFVQLR
;
A
#
# COMPACT_ATOMS: atom_id res chain seq x y z
N GLN A 1 48.54 56.44 -30.57
CA GLN A 1 48.40 55.28 -29.66
C GLN A 1 46.98 55.40 -29.10
N GLN A 2 45.96 54.60 -29.39
CA GLN A 2 45.90 53.17 -29.68
C GLN A 2 44.55 52.88 -30.41
N LEU A 3 44.32 53.52 -31.56
CA LEU A 3 43.25 53.17 -32.48
C LEU A 3 43.72 52.01 -33.36
N ARG A 4 43.60 50.79 -32.84
CA ARG A 4 43.64 49.55 -33.64
C ARG A 4 43.19 48.36 -32.79
N ARG A 5 42.12 47.72 -33.28
CA ARG A 5 41.84 46.27 -33.29
C ARG A 5 40.69 45.80 -32.40
N GLN A 6 39.78 45.10 -33.11
CA GLN A 6 38.75 44.17 -32.64
C GLN A 6 37.49 44.85 -32.11
N GLY A 7 36.31 44.64 -32.67
CA GLY A 7 35.90 43.76 -33.74
C GLY A 7 34.46 44.10 -34.08
N ILE A 8 34.01 43.66 -35.25
CA ILE A 8 32.61 43.59 -35.63
C ILE A 8 31.82 43.17 -34.38
N THR A 9 30.99 44.05 -33.84
CA THR A 9 29.89 43.65 -32.96
C THR A 9 29.04 42.75 -33.85
N ALA A 10 29.35 41.46 -33.87
CA ALA A 10 28.47 40.46 -34.43
C ALA A 10 27.13 40.76 -33.77
N LEU A 11 26.14 41.12 -34.57
CA LEU A 11 24.77 41.21 -34.11
C LEU A 11 24.46 39.83 -33.56
N LEU A 12 24.63 39.66 -32.24
CA LEU A 12 24.32 38.44 -31.55
C LEU A 12 22.90 38.11 -31.98
N THR A 13 22.73 36.93 -32.54
CA THR A 13 21.40 36.48 -32.95
C THR A 13 20.50 36.50 -31.70
N MET A 14 19.19 36.65 -31.88
CA MET A 14 18.26 36.64 -30.76
C MET A 14 18.46 35.39 -29.88
N GLU A 15 18.84 34.26 -30.48
CA GLU A 15 19.20 33.03 -29.78
C GLU A 15 20.44 33.17 -28.90
N GLU A 16 21.51 33.83 -29.38
CA GLU A 16 22.73 34.06 -28.60
C GLU A 16 22.47 35.03 -27.43
N VAL A 17 21.63 36.06 -27.64
CA VAL A 17 21.21 36.98 -26.57
C VAL A 17 20.34 36.25 -25.53
N VAL A 18 19.40 35.43 -25.98
CA VAL A 18 18.55 34.62 -25.09
C VAL A 18 19.41 33.64 -24.29
N ALA A 19 20.34 32.93 -24.93
CA ALA A 19 21.20 31.94 -24.28
C ALA A 19 22.20 32.58 -23.30
N ALA A 20 22.80 33.72 -23.64
CA ALA A 20 23.83 34.36 -22.82
C ALA A 20 23.28 35.26 -21.69
N HIS A 21 22.10 35.86 -21.86
CA HIS A 21 21.60 36.89 -20.95
C HIS A 21 20.24 36.59 -20.30
N ILE A 22 19.35 35.84 -20.97
CA ILE A 22 18.00 35.58 -20.48
C ILE A 22 17.91 34.22 -19.79
N ALA A 23 18.33 33.14 -20.46
CA ALA A 23 18.28 31.77 -19.94
C ALA A 23 19.05 31.56 -18.60
N PRO A 24 20.19 32.21 -18.31
CA PRO A 24 20.86 32.07 -17.02
C PRO A 24 20.12 32.76 -15.87
N ARG A 25 19.24 33.73 -16.17
CA ARG A 25 18.46 34.50 -15.20
C ARG A 25 17.03 33.96 -15.02
N LEU A 26 16.57 33.15 -15.97
CA LEU A 26 15.35 32.38 -15.85
C LEU A 26 15.63 31.06 -15.13
N GLY A 27 14.71 30.64 -14.28
CA GLY A 27 14.86 29.42 -13.50
C GLY A 27 13.72 29.18 -12.55
N TRP A 28 13.83 28.06 -11.84
CA TRP A 28 12.88 27.65 -10.80
C TRP A 28 13.57 27.64 -9.45
N LYS A 29 12.81 27.97 -8.41
CA LYS A 29 13.28 27.86 -7.02
C LYS A 29 12.74 26.59 -6.40
N ASP A 30 13.60 25.89 -5.67
CA ASP A 30 13.19 24.81 -4.77
C ASP A 30 12.58 25.38 -3.47
N GLU A 31 11.90 24.55 -2.69
CA GLU A 31 11.36 24.89 -1.36
C GLU A 31 12.46 25.32 -0.38
N ARG A 32 13.71 24.93 -0.64
CA ARG A 32 14.92 25.32 0.12
C ARG A 32 15.59 26.59 -0.43
N ASP A 33 14.89 27.34 -1.28
CA ASP A 33 15.37 28.54 -2.01
C ASP A 33 16.62 28.29 -2.88
N LYS A 34 16.91 27.03 -3.21
CA LYS A 34 17.97 26.67 -4.15
C LYS A 34 17.47 26.88 -5.57
N GLY A 35 18.06 27.85 -6.29
CA GLY A 35 17.70 28.16 -7.66
C GLY A 35 18.30 27.17 -8.67
N PHE A 36 17.48 26.71 -9.60
CA PHE A 36 17.88 25.99 -10.80
C PHE A 36 17.74 26.93 -12.00
N SER A 37 18.87 27.34 -12.60
CA SER A 37 18.82 28.11 -13.85
C SER A 37 18.34 27.24 -15.00
N LEU A 38 17.65 27.84 -15.97
CA LEU A 38 17.16 27.14 -17.17
C LEU A 38 18.32 26.48 -17.94
N ALA A 39 19.46 27.15 -18.03
CA ALA A 39 20.67 26.65 -18.67
C ALA A 39 21.39 25.52 -17.89
N GLY A 40 21.12 25.38 -16.58
CA GLY A 40 21.73 24.38 -15.70
C GLY A 40 20.77 23.29 -15.22
N LEU A 41 19.54 23.26 -15.76
CA LEU A 41 18.51 22.31 -15.35
C LEU A 41 18.84 20.91 -15.88
N SER A 42 19.32 20.04 -14.99
CA SER A 42 19.46 18.62 -15.28
C SER A 42 18.10 17.91 -15.22
N VAL A 43 17.98 16.75 -15.88
CA VAL A 43 16.81 15.86 -15.75
C VAL A 43 16.56 15.52 -14.28
N ALA A 44 17.61 15.30 -13.48
CA ALA A 44 17.50 15.05 -12.05
C ALA A 44 16.93 16.26 -11.28
N GLY A 45 17.34 17.48 -11.64
CA GLY A 45 16.80 18.74 -11.09
C GLY A 45 15.34 18.96 -11.49
N ALA A 46 15.01 18.77 -12.76
CA ALA A 46 13.63 18.87 -13.27
C ALA A 46 12.70 17.85 -12.60
N THR A 47 13.15 16.60 -12.48
CA THR A 47 12.42 15.52 -11.80
C THR A 47 12.29 15.80 -10.31
N HIS A 48 13.30 16.43 -9.69
CA HIS A 48 13.20 16.85 -8.30
C HIS A 48 12.07 17.86 -8.13
N LEU A 49 12.11 18.97 -8.88
CA LEU A 49 11.09 20.02 -8.84
C LEU A 49 9.68 19.50 -9.14
N GLN A 50 9.55 18.63 -10.16
CA GLN A 50 8.26 18.04 -10.54
C GLN A 50 7.68 17.13 -9.46
N LEU A 51 8.53 16.43 -8.69
CA LEU A 51 8.10 15.45 -7.69
C LEU A 51 8.15 15.97 -6.26
N THR A 52 8.54 17.23 -6.01
CA THR A 52 8.67 17.77 -4.64
C THR A 52 7.36 17.64 -3.86
N SER A 53 6.25 18.11 -4.43
CA SER A 53 4.91 18.00 -3.80
C SER A 53 4.50 16.54 -3.56
N ALA A 54 4.65 15.68 -4.56
CA ALA A 54 4.34 14.26 -4.45
C ALA A 54 5.21 13.54 -3.39
N ARG A 55 6.47 13.95 -3.21
CA ARG A 55 7.36 13.44 -2.16
C ARG A 55 6.93 13.93 -0.77
N ALA A 56 6.51 15.19 -0.65
CA ALA A 56 5.99 15.75 0.59
C ALA A 56 4.70 15.02 1.01
N GLU A 57 3.73 14.85 0.11
CA GLU A 57 2.50 14.08 0.34
C GLU A 57 2.82 12.64 0.77
N ARG A 58 3.72 11.97 0.06
CA ARG A 58 4.16 10.62 0.42
C ARG A 58 4.79 10.57 1.82
N ARG A 59 5.59 11.58 2.18
CA ARG A 59 6.20 11.67 3.52
C ARG A 59 5.11 11.80 4.60
N VAL A 60 4.07 12.60 4.38
CA VAL A 60 2.92 12.72 5.29
C VAL A 60 2.23 11.37 5.47
N CYS A 61 1.98 10.63 4.38
CA CYS A 61 1.37 9.30 4.50
C CYS A 61 2.26 8.31 5.28
N HIS A 62 3.57 8.33 5.03
CA HIS A 62 4.52 7.51 5.77
C HIS A 62 4.57 7.87 7.26
N GLN A 63 4.52 9.16 7.61
CA GLN A 63 4.46 9.61 9.01
C GLN A 63 3.20 9.07 9.70
N ALA A 64 2.04 9.19 9.05
CA ALA A 64 0.79 8.64 9.56
C ALA A 64 0.84 7.12 9.73
N PHE A 65 1.44 6.41 8.76
CA PHE A 65 1.64 4.96 8.85
C PHE A 65 2.50 4.54 10.04
N VAL A 66 3.64 5.21 10.25
CA VAL A 66 4.55 4.92 11.36
C VAL A 66 3.89 5.25 12.70
N ALA A 67 3.23 6.41 12.81
CA ALA A 67 2.51 6.80 14.02
C ALA A 67 1.44 5.76 14.39
N GLN A 68 0.67 5.28 13.41
CA GLN A 68 -0.34 4.25 13.63
C GLN A 68 0.28 2.90 14.02
N ALA A 69 1.36 2.48 13.35
CA ALA A 69 2.07 1.25 13.68
C ALA A 69 2.64 1.24 15.11
N LEU A 70 3.09 2.40 15.59
CA LEU A 70 3.61 2.58 16.94
C LEU A 70 2.51 2.81 17.99
N GLY A 71 1.25 3.00 17.57
CA GLY A 71 0.14 3.33 18.46
C GLY A 71 0.28 4.70 19.12
N MET A 72 0.89 5.65 18.41
CA MET A 72 1.08 7.02 18.91
C MET A 72 -0.26 7.75 19.00
N MET A 73 -0.35 8.70 19.93
CA MET A 73 -1.53 9.56 20.04
C MET A 73 -1.64 10.50 18.83
N HIS A 74 -2.87 10.84 18.45
CA HIS A 74 -3.16 11.77 17.35
C HIS A 74 -2.38 13.08 17.53
N GLY A 75 -1.71 13.53 16.46
CA GLY A 75 -0.89 14.75 16.46
C GLY A 75 0.57 14.55 16.88
N SER A 76 0.94 13.40 17.46
CA SER A 76 2.34 13.07 17.74
C SER A 76 3.08 12.73 16.45
N GLN A 77 4.27 13.28 16.27
CA GLN A 77 5.11 13.00 15.10
C GLN A 77 6.10 11.86 15.41
N PRO A 78 6.28 10.88 14.50
CA PRO A 78 7.29 9.85 14.66
C PRO A 78 8.69 10.45 14.61
N SER A 79 9.64 9.82 15.30
CA SER A 79 11.04 10.28 15.26
C SER A 79 11.65 10.09 13.87
N GLU A 80 12.70 10.86 13.56
CA GLU A 80 13.42 10.66 12.28
C GLU A 80 14.04 9.25 12.20
N GLU A 81 14.44 8.66 13.34
CA GLU A 81 14.92 7.27 13.40
C GLU A 81 13.83 6.27 12.99
N ASP A 82 12.58 6.47 13.41
CA ASP A 82 11.46 5.61 13.02
C ASP A 82 11.18 5.72 11.51
N MET A 83 11.26 6.93 10.96
CA MET A 83 11.10 7.19 9.53
C MET A 83 12.23 6.53 8.73
N GLN A 84 13.47 6.65 9.20
CA GLN A 84 14.63 6.05 8.56
C GLN A 84 14.60 4.52 8.65
N HIS A 85 14.07 3.97 9.75
CA HIS A 85 13.78 2.55 9.88
C HIS A 85 12.77 2.10 8.82
N LEU A 86 11.63 2.79 8.65
CA LEU A 86 10.67 2.49 7.59
C LEU A 86 11.33 2.48 6.20
N TYR A 87 12.10 3.53 5.87
CA TYR A 87 12.77 3.62 4.56
C TYR A 87 13.78 2.49 4.34
N SER A 88 14.49 2.06 5.38
CA SER A 88 15.37 0.90 5.30
C SER A 88 14.60 -0.39 5.00
N GLN A 89 13.39 -0.57 5.57
CA GLN A 89 12.54 -1.72 5.29
C GLN A 89 11.98 -1.68 3.87
N LEU A 90 11.51 -0.52 3.40
CA LEU A 90 11.01 -0.36 2.03
C LEU A 90 12.11 -0.64 0.99
N LEU A 91 13.33 -0.15 1.23
CA LEU A 91 14.48 -0.41 0.38
C LEU A 91 14.87 -1.89 0.38
N PHE A 92 14.82 -2.55 1.55
CA PHE A 92 15.04 -3.98 1.64
C PHE A 92 14.00 -4.74 0.81
N CYS A 93 12.71 -4.43 0.97
CA CYS A 93 11.64 -5.09 0.23
C CYS A 93 11.80 -4.90 -1.28
N TRP A 94 12.21 -3.71 -1.72
CA TRP A 94 12.51 -3.45 -3.14
C TRP A 94 13.60 -4.38 -3.68
N ARG A 95 14.68 -4.60 -2.92
CA ARG A 95 15.82 -5.45 -3.31
C ARG A 95 15.58 -6.94 -3.14
N LEU A 96 14.59 -7.34 -2.35
CA LEU A 96 14.28 -8.75 -2.10
C LEU A 96 13.93 -9.44 -3.43
N ARG A 97 14.54 -10.60 -3.72
CA ARG A 97 14.21 -11.40 -4.91
C ARG A 97 12.93 -12.21 -4.66
N TRP A 98 11.81 -11.51 -4.71
CA TRP A 98 10.48 -12.07 -4.60
C TRP A 98 9.54 -11.23 -5.47
N GLU A 99 8.43 -11.81 -5.91
CA GLU A 99 7.52 -11.15 -6.83
C GLU A 99 6.89 -9.91 -6.18
N ASN A 100 6.59 -8.91 -7.01
CA ASN A 100 6.08 -7.64 -6.51
C ASN A 100 4.71 -7.78 -5.86
N GLN A 101 3.91 -8.78 -6.23
CA GLN A 101 2.59 -9.03 -5.65
C GLN A 101 2.65 -9.21 -4.12
N HIS A 102 3.70 -9.84 -3.59
CA HIS A 102 3.85 -10.07 -2.14
C HIS A 102 4.29 -8.81 -1.37
N LYS A 103 4.86 -7.81 -2.09
CA LYS A 103 5.40 -6.57 -1.52
C LYS A 103 4.45 -5.40 -1.68
N GLU A 104 3.61 -5.46 -2.71
CA GLU A 104 2.71 -4.40 -3.10
C GLU A 104 1.76 -4.00 -1.97
N VAL A 105 1.28 -4.96 -1.19
CA VAL A 105 0.39 -4.71 -0.05
C VAL A 105 1.05 -3.80 0.97
N LEU A 106 2.33 -4.03 1.31
CA LEU A 106 3.07 -3.14 2.21
C LEU A 106 3.21 -1.74 1.62
N TRP A 107 3.58 -1.63 0.35
CA TRP A 107 3.79 -0.33 -0.30
C TRP A 107 2.49 0.47 -0.35
N ARG A 108 1.38 -0.17 -0.74
CA ARG A 108 0.05 0.43 -0.73
C ARG A 108 -0.36 0.79 0.69
N MET A 109 -0.11 -0.09 1.67
CA MET A 109 -0.42 0.18 3.08
C MET A 109 0.36 1.39 3.60
N ALA A 110 1.64 1.56 3.25
CA ALA A 110 2.47 2.66 3.72
C ALA A 110 2.00 4.05 3.24
N VAL A 111 1.33 4.11 2.08
CA VAL A 111 0.86 5.37 1.46
C VAL A 111 -0.66 5.51 1.44
N ASN A 112 -1.42 4.65 2.12
CA ASN A 112 -2.88 4.58 1.97
C ASN A 112 -3.32 4.39 0.50
N GLY A 113 -2.53 3.68 -0.30
CA GLY A 113 -2.71 3.52 -1.74
C GLY A 113 -3.46 2.27 -2.18
N SER A 114 -4.08 1.51 -1.27
CA SER A 114 -4.99 0.44 -1.71
C SER A 114 -6.27 1.07 -2.23
N GLU A 115 -6.93 0.44 -3.20
CA GLU A 115 -8.21 0.94 -3.71
C GLU A 115 -9.26 1.04 -2.57
N GLY A 116 -9.09 0.31 -1.47
CA GLY A 116 -9.89 0.49 -0.25
C GLY A 116 -9.49 1.66 0.66
N PHE A 117 -8.37 2.36 0.40
CA PHE A 117 -7.88 3.50 1.19
C PHE A 117 -7.98 4.85 0.47
N ARG A 118 -8.06 4.89 -0.87
CA ARG A 118 -8.23 6.14 -1.65
C ARG A 118 -9.42 6.14 -2.61
N ALA A 119 -9.96 4.99 -3.05
CA ALA A 119 -11.14 4.95 -3.92
C ALA A 119 -12.46 5.09 -3.13
N TYR A 120 -12.47 5.99 -2.14
CA TYR A 120 -13.60 6.26 -1.26
C TYR A 120 -14.78 6.95 -1.95
N GLU A 121 -14.67 7.30 -3.24
CA GLU A 121 -15.78 7.93 -3.95
C GLU A 121 -16.75 6.91 -4.56
N HIS A 122 -16.30 5.76 -5.10
CA HIS A 122 -17.22 4.91 -5.91
C HIS A 122 -17.11 3.38 -5.78
N ALA A 123 -16.17 2.79 -5.02
CA ALA A 123 -16.08 1.32 -4.92
C ALA A 123 -15.94 0.85 -3.47
N MET A 124 -17.09 0.72 -2.80
CA MET A 124 -17.31 0.12 -1.49
C MET A 124 -16.32 -1.00 -1.11
N SER A 125 -15.37 -0.67 -0.24
CA SER A 125 -14.50 -1.62 0.48
C SER A 125 -14.91 -1.69 1.94
N TYR A 126 -16.12 -2.16 2.21
CA TYR A 126 -16.49 -2.56 3.57
C TYR A 126 -15.87 -3.93 3.83
N CYS A 127 -15.14 -4.10 4.94
CA CYS A 127 -15.08 -5.44 5.50
C CYS A 127 -16.52 -5.79 5.88
N ALA A 128 -17.12 -6.81 5.25
CA ALA A 128 -18.48 -7.24 5.61
C ALA A 128 -18.59 -7.83 7.05
N CYS A 129 -17.54 -7.69 7.86
CA CYS A 129 -17.62 -7.85 9.31
C CYS A 129 -18.32 -6.65 9.99
N MET A 130 -18.41 -5.50 9.31
CA MET A 130 -19.11 -4.30 9.75
C MET A 130 -20.02 -3.86 8.60
N ALA A 131 -21.34 -3.99 8.78
CA ALA A 131 -22.37 -3.77 7.77
C ALA A 131 -22.41 -2.32 7.22
N GLY A 132 -21.48 -1.97 6.33
CA GLY A 132 -21.51 -0.69 5.61
C GLY A 132 -21.03 0.54 6.39
N VAL A 133 -20.49 0.38 7.60
CA VAL A 133 -20.02 1.53 8.40
C VAL A 133 -18.59 1.92 7.97
N PRO A 134 -18.36 3.14 7.45
CA PRO A 134 -17.02 3.63 7.19
C PRO A 134 -16.30 3.85 8.51
N LEU A 135 -15.19 3.14 8.72
CA LEU A 135 -14.32 3.35 9.87
C LEU A 135 -13.26 4.41 9.53
N PRO A 136 -12.92 5.29 10.49
CA PRO A 136 -11.87 6.29 10.29
C PRO A 136 -10.50 5.65 10.01
N ASP A 137 -10.27 4.40 10.43
CA ASP A 137 -9.01 3.68 10.30
C ASP A 137 -9.16 2.29 9.66
N MET A 138 -9.64 2.25 8.41
CA MET A 138 -9.76 0.98 7.67
C MET A 138 -8.47 0.15 7.63
N ARG A 139 -7.29 0.79 7.72
CA ARG A 139 -6.00 0.10 7.66
C ARG A 139 -5.79 -0.78 8.89
N GLU A 140 -6.01 -0.20 10.05
CA GLU A 140 -5.96 -0.89 11.32
C GLU A 140 -7.02 -1.99 11.39
N HIS A 141 -8.22 -1.68 10.94
CA HIS A 141 -9.27 -2.67 10.89
C HIS A 141 -8.87 -3.90 10.03
N ILE A 142 -8.47 -3.69 8.77
CA ILE A 142 -8.17 -4.76 7.81
C ILE A 142 -6.96 -5.60 8.24
N PHE A 143 -5.90 -4.96 8.75
CA PHE A 143 -4.60 -5.60 8.99
C PHE A 143 -4.28 -5.88 10.46
N TRP A 144 -5.17 -5.54 11.39
CA TRP A 144 -4.93 -5.76 12.83
C TRP A 144 -6.17 -6.24 13.60
N GLU A 145 -7.29 -5.54 13.49
CA GLU A 145 -8.48 -5.83 14.32
C GLU A 145 -9.39 -6.91 13.75
N CYS A 146 -9.54 -6.96 12.42
CA CYS A 146 -10.45 -7.88 11.75
C CYS A 146 -10.11 -9.34 12.11
N SER A 147 -11.12 -10.18 12.25
CA SER A 147 -10.93 -11.60 12.59
C SER A 147 -10.03 -12.34 11.60
N ILE A 148 -10.07 -11.97 10.31
CA ILE A 148 -9.16 -12.48 9.27
C ILE A 148 -7.69 -12.17 9.65
N ALA A 149 -7.39 -10.92 10.02
CA ALA A 149 -6.05 -10.53 10.44
C ALA A 149 -5.66 -11.21 11.76
N ARG A 150 -6.56 -11.22 12.75
CA ARG A 150 -6.35 -11.90 14.04
C ARG A 150 -6.00 -13.36 13.85
N LYS A 151 -6.67 -14.09 12.95
CA LYS A 151 -6.38 -15.49 12.67
C LYS A 151 -4.97 -15.72 12.13
N VAL A 152 -4.52 -14.88 11.20
CA VAL A 152 -3.15 -14.95 10.68
C VAL A 152 -2.14 -14.59 11.76
N LEU A 153 -2.40 -13.55 12.55
CA LEU A 153 -1.52 -13.12 13.65
C LEU A 153 -1.42 -14.17 14.77
N GLU A 154 -2.50 -14.87 15.09
CA GLU A 154 -2.51 -16.00 16.02
C GLU A 154 -1.58 -17.11 15.56
N VAL A 155 -1.63 -17.46 14.26
CA VAL A 155 -0.73 -18.45 13.68
C VAL A 155 0.72 -17.99 13.73
N VAL A 156 1.00 -16.73 13.38
CA VAL A 156 2.36 -16.18 13.48
C VAL A 156 2.85 -16.20 14.94
N GLN A 157 2.01 -15.75 15.88
CA GLN A 157 2.32 -15.72 17.31
C GLN A 157 2.60 -17.12 17.88
N ALA A 158 1.81 -18.12 17.49
CA ALA A 158 1.98 -19.50 17.95
C ALA A 158 3.30 -20.14 17.48
N ASN A 159 3.88 -19.64 16.39
CA ASN A 159 5.14 -20.15 15.82
C ASN A 159 6.38 -19.34 16.26
N LEU A 160 6.22 -18.33 17.12
CA LEU A 160 7.35 -17.59 17.68
C LEU A 160 7.98 -18.35 18.86
N PRO A 161 9.30 -18.20 19.08
CA PRO A 161 9.95 -18.78 20.24
C PRO A 161 9.25 -18.32 21.54
N GLN A 162 8.88 -19.26 22.41
CA GLN A 162 8.15 -19.01 23.67
C GLN A 162 8.99 -18.32 24.77
N HIS A 163 9.94 -17.47 24.37
CA HIS A 163 10.76 -16.71 25.31
C HIS A 163 9.94 -15.57 25.92
N GLY A 164 9.20 -15.90 26.98
CA GLY A 164 8.33 -14.97 27.71
C GLY A 164 7.02 -14.68 26.99
N HIS A 165 6.09 -14.01 27.69
CA HIS A 165 4.79 -13.54 27.20
C HIS A 165 4.93 -12.47 26.10
N LEU A 166 5.61 -12.80 25.02
CA LEU A 166 5.82 -11.90 23.91
C LEU A 166 4.50 -11.72 23.18
N VAL A 167 3.98 -10.50 23.20
CA VAL A 167 2.76 -10.13 22.48
C VAL A 167 3.17 -9.38 21.21
N LEU A 168 2.71 -9.88 20.06
CA LEU A 168 2.89 -9.17 18.79
C LEU A 168 2.21 -7.80 18.84
N SER A 169 2.97 -6.77 18.44
CA SER A 169 2.50 -5.40 18.28
C SER A 169 2.40 -5.05 16.79
N ARG A 170 1.63 -4.01 16.46
CA ARG A 170 1.54 -3.48 15.09
C ARG A 170 2.93 -3.14 14.55
N ALA A 171 3.79 -2.53 15.36
CA ALA A 171 5.16 -2.20 14.98
C ALA A 171 5.98 -3.43 14.56
N HIS A 172 5.75 -4.61 15.15
CA HIS A 172 6.45 -5.82 14.75
C HIS A 172 6.09 -6.24 13.33
N VAL A 173 4.82 -6.11 12.94
CA VAL A 173 4.34 -6.57 11.62
C VAL A 173 4.46 -5.47 10.56
N TRP A 174 3.96 -4.27 10.85
CA TRP A 174 3.86 -3.16 9.90
C TRP A 174 5.22 -2.50 9.64
N LEU A 175 6.05 -2.35 10.68
CA LEU A 175 7.42 -1.83 10.55
C LEU A 175 8.46 -2.95 10.47
N MET A 176 8.02 -4.21 10.40
CA MET A 176 8.87 -5.40 10.31
C MET A 176 9.97 -5.43 11.38
N ARG A 177 9.66 -4.92 12.58
CA ARG A 177 10.59 -4.96 13.72
C ARG A 177 10.60 -6.39 14.29
N PRO A 178 11.76 -7.07 14.34
CA PRO A 178 11.81 -8.41 14.91
C PRO A 178 11.31 -8.38 16.36
N PRO A 179 10.37 -9.26 16.73
CA PRO A 179 9.77 -9.24 18.06
C PRO A 179 10.79 -9.59 19.16
N CYS A 180 11.75 -10.47 18.86
CA CYS A 180 12.79 -10.88 19.79
C CYS A 180 14.13 -11.06 19.09
N LYS A 181 15.22 -11.04 19.88
CA LYS A 181 16.60 -11.19 19.38
C LYS A 181 16.88 -12.56 18.74
N GLY A 182 16.05 -13.57 19.03
CA GLY A 182 16.17 -14.91 18.44
C GLY A 182 15.60 -15.03 17.03
N VAL A 183 14.82 -14.05 16.56
CA VAL A 183 14.24 -14.06 15.22
C VAL A 183 15.15 -13.33 14.25
N TYR A 184 15.60 -14.03 13.20
CA TYR A 184 16.42 -13.43 12.16
C TYR A 184 15.62 -12.37 11.37
N ALA A 185 16.15 -11.15 11.31
CA ALA A 185 15.44 -10.01 10.72
C ALA A 185 15.04 -10.22 9.24
N GLY A 186 15.86 -10.91 8.45
CA GLY A 186 15.52 -11.19 7.04
C GLY A 186 14.32 -12.13 6.89
N VAL A 187 14.23 -13.17 7.72
CA VAL A 187 13.11 -14.11 7.73
C VAL A 187 11.86 -13.43 8.25
N TRP A 188 11.99 -12.61 9.30
CA TRP A 188 10.87 -11.86 9.85
C TRP A 188 10.19 -10.96 8.82
N ARG A 189 10.97 -10.23 8.01
CA ARG A 189 10.42 -9.39 6.93
C ARG A 189 9.59 -10.19 5.94
N VAL A 190 10.04 -11.38 5.56
CA VAL A 190 9.30 -12.27 4.66
C VAL A 190 8.01 -12.73 5.31
N VAL A 191 8.05 -13.13 6.58
CA VAL A 191 6.85 -13.49 7.37
C VAL A 191 5.85 -12.34 7.41
N CYS A 192 6.31 -11.10 7.64
CA CYS A 192 5.45 -9.92 7.63
C CYS A 192 4.81 -9.69 6.25
N LEU A 193 5.59 -9.79 5.17
CA LEU A 193 5.08 -9.63 3.81
C LEU A 193 4.05 -10.71 3.46
N ALA A 194 4.34 -11.98 3.76
CA ALA A 194 3.42 -13.10 3.56
C ALA A 194 2.12 -12.90 4.34
N ALA A 195 2.22 -12.49 5.60
CA ALA A 195 1.07 -12.24 6.46
C ALA A 195 0.18 -11.10 5.92
N LEU A 196 0.78 -9.95 5.60
CA LEU A 196 0.05 -8.81 5.03
C LEU A 196 -0.61 -9.19 3.70
N ASN A 197 0.09 -9.91 2.83
CA ASN A 197 -0.45 -10.35 1.54
C ASN A 197 -1.65 -11.30 1.72
N ALA A 198 -1.52 -12.27 2.60
CA ALA A 198 -2.57 -13.24 2.90
C ALA A 198 -3.83 -12.57 3.47
N MET A 199 -3.66 -11.61 4.40
CA MET A 199 -4.77 -10.82 4.94
C MET A 199 -5.49 -10.07 3.82
N TRP A 200 -4.75 -9.31 3.00
CA TRP A 200 -5.34 -8.51 1.93
C TRP A 200 -6.11 -9.35 0.92
N HIS A 201 -5.54 -10.46 0.45
CA HIS A 201 -6.20 -11.33 -0.52
C HIS A 201 -7.43 -12.02 0.04
N ALA A 202 -7.45 -12.39 1.32
CA ALA A 202 -8.63 -12.95 1.95
C ALA A 202 -9.79 -11.93 2.02
N HIS A 203 -9.47 -10.66 2.30
CA HIS A 203 -10.45 -9.57 2.24
C HIS A 203 -10.98 -9.34 0.82
N GLN A 204 -10.10 -9.31 -0.18
CA GLN A 204 -10.49 -9.16 -1.58
C GLN A 204 -11.36 -10.33 -2.07
N TRP A 205 -10.98 -11.56 -1.73
CA TRP A 205 -11.78 -12.74 -2.05
C TRP A 205 -13.16 -12.66 -1.42
N LYS A 206 -13.24 -12.34 -0.12
CA LYS A 206 -14.53 -12.20 0.59
C LYS A 206 -15.41 -11.13 -0.04
N ALA A 207 -14.83 -9.97 -0.36
CA ALA A 207 -15.55 -8.87 -1.00
C ALA A 207 -16.07 -9.27 -2.39
N ALA A 208 -15.24 -9.93 -3.20
CA ALA A 208 -15.64 -10.44 -4.51
C ALA A 208 -16.77 -11.48 -4.41
N THR A 209 -16.69 -12.42 -3.47
CA THR A 209 -17.75 -13.42 -3.26
C THR A 209 -19.05 -12.80 -2.78
N TYR A 210 -18.97 -11.82 -1.87
CA TYR A 210 -20.15 -11.10 -1.39
C TYR A 210 -20.83 -10.33 -2.54
N ARG A 211 -20.06 -9.62 -3.38
CA ARG A 211 -20.59 -8.92 -4.56
C ARG A 211 -21.23 -9.88 -5.55
N ALA A 212 -20.61 -11.04 -5.80
CA ALA A 212 -21.18 -12.06 -6.67
C ALA A 212 -22.54 -12.55 -6.16
N GLN A 213 -22.67 -12.77 -4.85
CA GLN A 213 -23.95 -13.14 -4.23
C GLN A 213 -25.01 -12.04 -4.33
N VAL A 214 -24.64 -10.79 -4.01
CA VAL A 214 -25.56 -9.65 -4.11
C VAL A 214 -26.05 -9.47 -5.55
N HIS A 215 -25.14 -9.53 -6.53
CA HIS A 215 -25.51 -9.45 -7.94
C HIS A 215 -26.38 -10.63 -8.39
N GLN A 216 -26.14 -11.85 -7.89
CA GLN A 216 -27.04 -12.98 -8.15
C GLN A 216 -28.44 -12.70 -7.60
N HIS A 217 -28.56 -12.21 -6.37
CA HIS A 217 -29.87 -11.83 -5.80
C HIS A 217 -30.59 -10.75 -6.62
N GLU A 218 -29.88 -9.71 -7.07
CA GLU A 218 -30.44 -8.65 -7.92
C GLU A 218 -30.90 -9.18 -9.29
N VAL A 219 -30.12 -10.07 -9.92
CA VAL A 219 -30.47 -10.67 -11.21
C VAL A 219 -31.65 -11.65 -11.07
N HIS A 220 -31.77 -12.37 -9.96
CA HIS A 220 -32.94 -13.20 -9.65
C HIS A 220 -34.22 -12.38 -9.42
N ASP A 221 -34.11 -11.12 -8.99
CA ASP A 221 -35.26 -10.23 -8.81
C ASP A 221 -35.78 -9.68 -10.15
N VAL A 222 -34.90 -9.52 -11.14
CA VAL A 222 -35.26 -9.24 -12.54
C VAL A 222 -35.53 -10.55 -13.29
N LYS A 223 -36.63 -11.23 -12.94
CA LYS A 223 -36.96 -12.56 -13.51
C LYS A 223 -37.17 -12.53 -15.03
N GLN A 224 -36.17 -12.97 -15.79
CA GLN A 224 -36.45 -13.67 -17.06
C GLN A 224 -37.13 -14.99 -16.68
N ARG A 225 -38.44 -15.14 -16.99
CA ARG A 225 -39.20 -16.34 -16.61
C ARG A 225 -38.48 -17.59 -17.12
N THR A 226 -38.05 -18.45 -16.20
CA THR A 226 -37.43 -19.70 -16.57
C THR A 226 -38.49 -20.65 -17.14
N LEU A 227 -38.06 -21.63 -17.92
CA LEU A 227 -38.97 -22.66 -18.42
C LEU A 227 -39.70 -23.41 -17.28
N TYR A 228 -39.07 -23.53 -16.12
CA TYR A 228 -39.67 -24.10 -14.92
C TYR A 228 -40.80 -23.21 -14.36
N ASP A 229 -40.62 -21.88 -14.34
CA ASP A 229 -41.69 -20.92 -13.98
C ASP A 229 -42.86 -20.98 -14.97
N VAL A 230 -42.59 -21.24 -16.25
CA VAL A 230 -43.62 -21.37 -17.30
C VAL A 230 -44.40 -22.69 -17.15
N TRP A 231 -43.75 -23.75 -16.69
CA TRP A 231 -44.34 -25.08 -16.52
C TRP A 231 -44.75 -25.42 -15.08
N SER A 232 -44.70 -24.45 -14.17
CA SER A 232 -45.03 -24.62 -12.75
C SER A 232 -44.33 -25.83 -12.11
N ILE A 233 -43.08 -26.08 -12.51
CA ILE A 233 -42.26 -27.11 -11.91
C ILE A 233 -41.57 -26.46 -10.71
N ASP A 234 -41.97 -26.87 -9.51
CA ASP A 234 -41.31 -26.48 -8.27
C ASP A 234 -39.90 -27.07 -8.26
N VAL A 235 -38.91 -26.28 -8.69
CA VAL A 235 -37.51 -26.59 -8.46
C VAL A 235 -37.19 -26.06 -7.07
N ASP A 236 -36.72 -26.93 -6.18
CA ASP A 236 -36.19 -26.55 -4.89
C ASP A 236 -34.99 -25.61 -5.13
N ASP A 237 -35.25 -24.30 -5.14
CA ASP A 237 -34.24 -23.26 -5.37
C ASP A 237 -33.44 -23.02 -4.09
N GLN A 238 -32.87 -24.11 -3.55
CA GLN A 238 -31.88 -24.06 -2.50
C GLN A 238 -30.55 -23.63 -3.12
N CYS A 239 -30.51 -22.40 -3.65
CA CYS A 239 -29.26 -21.69 -3.77
C CYS A 239 -28.80 -21.41 -2.35
N ASP A 240 -27.89 -22.24 -1.82
CA ASP A 240 -27.29 -22.07 -0.49
C ASP A 240 -26.65 -20.69 -0.39
N THR A 241 -27.40 -19.71 0.10
CA THR A 241 -26.89 -18.38 0.38
C THR A 241 -25.90 -18.51 1.54
N VAL A 242 -24.62 -18.55 1.20
CA VAL A 242 -23.55 -18.65 2.21
C VAL A 242 -23.66 -17.41 3.10
N THR A 243 -24.07 -17.62 4.35
CA THR A 243 -24.21 -16.52 5.32
C THR A 243 -22.90 -15.75 5.47
N ASN A 244 -23.00 -14.46 5.81
CA ASN A 244 -21.83 -13.61 6.07
C ASN A 244 -20.86 -14.21 7.11
N VAL A 245 -21.39 -14.96 8.09
CA VAL A 245 -20.61 -15.68 9.09
C VAL A 245 -19.78 -16.80 8.45
N GLN A 246 -20.38 -17.58 7.54
CA GLN A 246 -19.68 -18.65 6.85
C GLN A 246 -18.64 -18.10 5.86
N LEU A 247 -18.95 -17.02 5.15
CA LEU A 247 -17.97 -16.32 4.30
C LEU A 247 -16.77 -15.84 5.11
N LEU A 248 -17.00 -15.32 6.33
CA LEU A 248 -15.93 -14.87 7.20
C LEU A 248 -15.03 -16.04 7.64
N LYS A 249 -15.60 -17.15 8.11
CA LYS A 249 -14.83 -18.36 8.47
C LYS A 249 -14.03 -18.92 7.29
N ASN A 250 -14.63 -18.93 6.10
CA ASN A 250 -13.95 -19.35 4.87
C ASN A 250 -12.79 -18.41 4.51
N ALA A 251 -12.97 -17.10 4.70
CA ALA A 251 -11.92 -16.11 4.46
C ALA A 251 -10.77 -16.25 5.47
N GLU A 252 -11.06 -16.47 6.76
CA GLU A 252 -10.06 -16.76 7.80
C GLU A 252 -9.23 -17.98 7.45
N THR A 253 -9.89 -19.08 7.05
CA THR A 253 -9.21 -20.32 6.66
C THR A 253 -8.34 -20.10 5.41
N ARG A 254 -8.86 -19.39 4.40
CA ARG A 254 -8.10 -19.01 3.21
C ARG A 254 -6.90 -18.13 3.51
N ALA A 255 -7.03 -17.19 4.44
CA ALA A 255 -5.93 -16.32 4.84
C ALA A 255 -4.78 -17.15 5.45
N VAL A 256 -5.10 -18.06 6.37
CA VAL A 256 -4.09 -18.94 6.99
C VAL A 256 -3.46 -19.88 5.96
N ALA A 257 -4.27 -20.51 5.10
CA ALA A 257 -3.77 -21.40 4.06
C ALA A 257 -2.84 -20.67 3.08
N ARG A 258 -3.22 -19.46 2.66
CA ARG A 258 -2.40 -18.62 1.79
C ARG A 258 -1.10 -18.22 2.49
N PHE A 259 -1.15 -17.77 3.74
CA PHE A 259 0.06 -17.45 4.50
C PHE A 259 1.09 -18.59 4.46
N TRP A 260 0.67 -19.84 4.66
CA TRP A 260 1.57 -20.99 4.59
C TRP A 260 2.07 -21.29 3.17
N SER A 261 1.21 -21.18 2.15
CA SER A 261 1.61 -21.34 0.74
C SER A 261 2.72 -20.34 0.39
N GLU A 262 2.54 -19.07 0.75
CA GLU A 262 3.47 -17.98 0.46
C GLU A 262 4.84 -18.21 1.14
N MET A 263 4.82 -18.77 2.36
CA MET A 263 6.05 -19.15 3.07
C MET A 263 6.75 -20.35 2.42
N GLN A 264 6.00 -21.33 1.90
CA GLN A 264 6.56 -22.47 1.18
C GLN A 264 7.18 -22.04 -0.15
N ASP A 265 6.48 -21.19 -0.90
CA ASP A 265 6.94 -20.66 -2.18
C ASP A 265 8.25 -19.89 -2.01
N PHE A 266 8.37 -19.08 -0.95
CA PHE A 266 9.61 -18.37 -0.65
C PHE A 266 10.80 -19.32 -0.35
N VAL A 267 10.56 -20.44 0.32
CA VAL A 267 11.60 -21.44 0.60
C VAL A 267 12.10 -22.08 -0.70
N GLN A 268 11.24 -22.28 -1.69
CA GLN A 268 11.58 -22.87 -2.99
C GLN A 268 12.32 -21.92 -3.93
N LEU A 269 12.20 -20.60 -3.72
CA LEU A 269 12.91 -19.58 -4.51
C LEU A 269 14.41 -19.45 -4.16
N ARG A 270 14.90 -20.25 -3.20
CA ARG A 270 16.26 -20.17 -2.65
C ARG A 270 17.20 -21.17 -3.28
#